data_AF-A0A945YF67-F1
#
_entry.id   AF-A0A945YF67-F1
#
_cell.length_a   1.000
_cell.length_b   1.000
_cell.length_c   1.000
_cell.angle_alpha   90.00
_cell.angle_beta   90.00
_cell.angle_gamma   90.00
#
_symmetry.space_group_name_H-M   'P 1'
#
loop_
_entity.id
_entity.type
_entity.pdbx_description
1 polymer ?
#
loop_
_entity_poly.entity_id
_entity_poly.type
_entity_poly.pdbx_seq_one_letter_code
_entity_poly.pdbx_strand_id
1 'polypeptide(L)'
;MARLTPEQLEQKIHAVLREQPARRAPMSLEQRVLGEIARRQALPWWQRSFVYWPNSVRLAFLVIATGIAGAVLLFSMQLLGLVSADSVTQIVEPVQGAWNTLRVAGSTIGGLIAPNMPELNATYLYVGLAVVGGAYAVMLGLGATAYRLLWQNR
;
A
#
# COMPACT_ATOMS: atom_id res chain seq x y z
N MET A 1 8.01 -27.18 -26.58
CA MET A 1 6.65 -27.29 -26.01
C MET A 1 5.92 -25.99 -26.31
N ALA A 2 4.86 -26.03 -27.13
CA ALA A 2 4.09 -24.83 -27.45
C ALA A 2 3.38 -24.31 -26.20
N ARG A 3 3.46 -22.99 -25.93
CA ARG A 3 2.72 -22.36 -24.84
C ARG A 3 1.26 -22.28 -25.26
N LEU A 4 0.37 -22.92 -24.50
CA LEU A 4 -1.08 -22.80 -24.68
C LEU A 4 -1.50 -21.36 -24.35
N THR A 5 -2.48 -20.82 -25.09
CA THR A 5 -3.10 -19.54 -24.70
C THR A 5 -3.88 -19.71 -23.40
N PRO A 6 -4.15 -18.64 -22.64
CA PRO A 6 -4.93 -18.72 -21.41
C PRO A 6 -6.27 -19.42 -21.58
N GLU A 7 -6.99 -19.17 -22.69
CA GLU A 7 -8.30 -19.81 -22.93
C GLU A 7 -8.15 -21.31 -23.22
N GLN A 8 -7.13 -21.70 -23.99
CA GLN A 8 -6.85 -23.11 -24.29
C GLN A 8 -6.45 -23.89 -23.03
N LEU A 9 -5.72 -23.24 -22.12
CA LEU A 9 -5.38 -23.82 -20.83
C LEU A 9 -6.62 -24.01 -19.96
N GLU A 10 -7.49 -23.01 -19.88
CA GLU A 10 -8.75 -23.08 -19.13
C GLU A 10 -9.63 -24.22 -19.64
N GLN A 11 -9.85 -24.33 -20.95
CA GLN A 11 -10.63 -25.40 -21.55
C GLN A 11 -10.05 -26.79 -21.24
N LYS A 12 -8.72 -26.92 -21.32
CA LYS A 12 -8.04 -28.19 -21.04
C LYS A 12 -8.14 -28.58 -19.56
N ILE A 13 -7.97 -27.62 -18.65
CA ILE A 13 -8.17 -27.85 -17.22
C ILE A 13 -9.62 -28.25 -16.94
N HIS A 14 -10.57 -27.54 -17.54
CA HIS A 14 -12.00 -27.82 -17.36
C HIS A 14 -12.37 -29.23 -17.82
N ALA A 15 -11.85 -29.68 -18.96
CA ALA A 15 -12.05 -31.04 -19.47
C ALA A 15 -11.49 -32.09 -18.49
N VAL A 16 -10.24 -31.94 -18.07
CA VAL A 16 -9.58 -32.87 -17.12
C VAL A 16 -10.30 -32.92 -15.77
N LEU A 17 -10.81 -31.79 -15.27
CA LEU A 17 -11.57 -31.75 -14.02
C LEU A 17 -12.91 -32.48 -14.14
N ARG A 18 -13.56 -32.44 -15.30
CA ARG A 18 -14.83 -33.13 -15.57
C ARG A 18 -14.67 -34.64 -15.71
N GLU A 19 -13.51 -35.08 -16.17
CA GLU A 19 -13.16 -36.51 -16.29
C GLU A 19 -12.88 -37.16 -14.93
N GLN A 20 -12.76 -36.38 -13.85
CA GLN A 20 -12.57 -36.95 -12.51
C GLN A 20 -13.81 -37.73 -12.05
N PRO A 21 -13.61 -38.93 -11.48
CA PRO A 21 -14.73 -39.73 -11.00
C PRO A 21 -15.46 -39.00 -9.88
N ALA A 22 -16.79 -39.03 -9.92
CA ALA A 22 -17.64 -38.47 -8.86
C ALA A 22 -17.37 -39.20 -7.54
N ARG A 23 -16.58 -38.57 -6.65
CA ARG A 23 -16.33 -39.09 -5.31
C ARG A 23 -17.38 -38.57 -4.35
N ARG A 24 -17.83 -39.45 -3.45
CA ARG A 24 -18.69 -39.06 -2.34
C ARG A 24 -17.98 -38.01 -1.49
N ALA A 25 -18.62 -36.85 -1.31
CA ALA A 25 -18.08 -35.80 -0.48
C ALA A 25 -17.97 -36.30 0.97
N PRO A 26 -16.85 -36.00 1.68
CA PRO A 26 -16.74 -36.34 3.09
C PRO A 26 -17.79 -35.56 3.89
N MET A 27 -18.39 -36.19 4.91
CA MET A 27 -19.48 -35.62 5.71
C MET A 27 -19.10 -34.27 6.37
N SER A 28 -17.81 -34.04 6.64
CA SER A 28 -17.31 -32.79 7.21
C SER A 28 -17.15 -31.65 6.20
N LEU A 29 -17.30 -31.91 4.89
CA LEU A 29 -16.99 -30.93 3.84
C LEU A 29 -17.87 -29.68 3.99
N GLU A 30 -19.17 -29.88 4.17
CA GLU A 30 -20.14 -28.80 4.34
C GLU A 30 -19.77 -27.89 5.51
N GLN A 31 -19.50 -28.48 6.68
CA GLN A 31 -19.13 -27.72 7.87
C GLN A 31 -17.79 -26.98 7.69
N ARG A 32 -16.81 -27.59 7.01
CA ARG A 32 -15.52 -26.95 6.71
C ARG A 32 -15.66 -25.78 5.73
N VAL A 33 -16.48 -25.93 4.69
CA VAL A 33 -16.73 -24.88 3.71
C VAL A 33 -17.47 -23.71 4.36
N LEU A 34 -18.54 -23.98 5.10
CA LEU A 34 -19.28 -22.95 5.83
C LEU A 34 -18.40 -22.25 6.87
N GLY A 35 -17.58 -23.00 7.61
CA GLY A 35 -16.62 -22.44 8.57
C GLY A 35 -15.58 -21.53 7.92
N GLU A 36 -15.05 -21.91 6.76
CA GLU A 36 -14.07 -21.09 6.03
C GLU A 36 -14.71 -19.85 5.39
N ILE A 37 -15.96 -19.94 4.90
CA ILE A 37 -16.73 -18.78 4.44
C ILE A 37 -16.96 -17.80 5.59
N ALA A 38 -17.41 -18.30 6.76
CA ALA A 38 -17.62 -17.49 7.95
C ALA A 38 -16.30 -16.83 8.41
N ARG A 39 -15.19 -17.58 8.40
CA ARG A 39 -13.85 -17.05 8.72
C ARG A 39 -13.45 -15.92 7.76
N ARG A 40 -13.64 -16.10 6.45
CA ARG A 40 -13.34 -15.06 5.45
C ARG A 40 -14.24 -13.84 5.61
N GLN A 41 -15.50 -14.03 5.98
CA GLN A 41 -16.44 -12.95 6.31
C GLN A 41 -16.15 -12.27 7.66
N ALA A 42 -15.40 -12.90 8.55
CA ALA A 42 -14.92 -12.30 9.80
C ALA A 42 -13.59 -11.54 9.62
N LEU A 43 -12.92 -11.67 8.47
CA LEU A 43 -11.65 -10.97 8.24
C LEU A 43 -11.85 -9.46 8.28
N PRO A 44 -10.97 -8.72 8.98
CA PRO A 44 -11.00 -7.27 8.96
C PRO A 44 -10.77 -6.72 7.55
N TRP A 45 -11.33 -5.53 7.27
CA TRP A 45 -11.27 -4.92 5.94
C TRP A 45 -9.85 -4.71 5.42
N TRP A 46 -8.86 -4.47 6.29
CA TRP A 46 -7.45 -4.26 5.90
C TRP A 46 -6.74 -5.54 5.41
N GLN A 47 -7.27 -6.72 5.75
CA GLN A 47 -6.76 -8.01 5.23
C GLN A 47 -7.49 -8.45 3.97
N ARG A 48 -8.52 -7.71 3.54
CA ARG A 48 -9.28 -7.98 2.32
C ARG A 48 -8.76 -7.15 1.16
N SER A 49 -9.17 -7.55 -0.06
CA SER A 49 -8.88 -6.77 -1.26
C SER A 49 -9.44 -5.35 -1.15
N PHE A 50 -8.81 -4.43 -1.87
CA PHE A 50 -9.12 -2.99 -1.92
C PHE A 50 -10.61 -2.67 -2.12
N VAL A 51 -11.34 -3.54 -2.82
CA VAL A 51 -12.79 -3.40 -3.10
C VAL A 51 -13.65 -3.51 -1.83
N TYR A 52 -13.15 -4.14 -0.76
CA TYR A 52 -13.87 -4.26 0.52
C TYR A 52 -13.48 -3.20 1.55
N TRP A 53 -12.58 -2.28 1.19
CA TRP A 53 -12.18 -1.23 2.11
C TRP A 53 -13.31 -0.19 2.27
N PRO A 54 -13.48 0.39 3.47
CA PRO A 54 -14.39 1.50 3.68
C PRO A 54 -14.14 2.63 2.67
N ASN A 55 -15.20 3.28 2.21
CA ASN A 55 -15.11 4.30 1.14
C ASN A 55 -14.14 5.43 1.50
N SER A 56 -14.09 5.85 2.76
CA SER A 56 -13.15 6.88 3.24
C SER A 56 -11.70 6.45 3.08
N VAL A 57 -11.36 5.24 3.51
CA VAL A 57 -9.99 4.70 3.42
C VAL A 57 -9.58 4.48 1.97
N ARG A 58 -10.53 4.02 1.13
CA ARG A 58 -10.31 3.87 -0.31
C ARG A 58 -9.98 5.18 -0.98
N LEU A 59 -10.76 6.23 -0.70
CA LEU A 59 -10.54 7.58 -1.22
C LEU A 59 -9.21 8.14 -0.72
N ALA A 60 -8.92 8.01 0.57
CA ALA A 60 -7.65 8.45 1.14
C ALA A 60 -6.47 7.77 0.44
N PHE A 61 -6.53 6.45 0.24
CA PHE A 61 -5.51 5.70 -0.48
C PHE A 61 -5.34 6.20 -1.92
N LEU A 62 -6.42 6.41 -2.66
CA LEU A 62 -6.36 6.93 -4.03
C LEU A 62 -5.73 8.32 -4.08
N VAL A 63 -6.17 9.23 -3.21
CA VAL A 63 -5.62 10.59 -3.13
C VAL A 63 -4.12 10.56 -2.85
N ILE A 64 -3.69 9.74 -1.89
CA ILE A 64 -2.26 9.58 -1.54
C ILE A 64 -1.49 8.96 -2.71
N ALA A 65 -1.99 7.87 -3.29
CA ALA A 65 -1.32 7.17 -4.39
C ALA A 65 -1.19 8.05 -5.63
N THR A 66 -2.25 8.79 -5.99
CA THR A 66 -2.23 9.76 -7.09
C THR A 66 -1.27 10.90 -6.79
N GLY A 67 -1.25 11.41 -5.56
CA GLY A 67 -0.29 12.44 -5.13
C GLY A 67 1.16 11.97 -5.26
N ILE A 68 1.48 10.76 -4.80
CA ILE A 68 2.81 10.16 -4.92
C ILE A 68 3.18 9.95 -6.40
N ALA A 69 2.28 9.38 -7.20
CA ALA A 69 2.52 9.16 -8.62
C ALA A 69 2.77 10.48 -9.36
N GLY A 70 1.98 11.52 -9.07
CA GLY A 70 2.17 12.86 -9.60
C GLY A 70 3.51 13.46 -9.19
N ALA A 71 3.90 13.32 -7.92
CA ALA A 71 5.19 13.80 -7.43
C ALA A 71 6.37 13.10 -8.11
N VAL A 72 6.31 11.77 -8.29
CA VAL A 72 7.34 11.00 -8.99
C VAL A 72 7.43 11.42 -10.46
N LEU A 73 6.28 11.65 -11.11
CA LEU A 73 6.24 12.11 -12.50
C LEU A 73 6.83 13.52 -12.64
N LEU A 74 6.44 14.46 -11.79
CA LEU A 74 7.01 15.82 -11.77
C LEU A 74 8.52 15.79 -11.51
N PHE A 75 8.97 14.99 -10.54
CA PHE A 75 10.39 14.81 -10.26
C PHE A 75 11.15 14.23 -11.45
N SER A 76 10.57 13.23 -12.14
CA SER A 76 11.14 12.68 -13.38
C SER A 76 11.22 13.72 -14.49
N MET A 77 10.18 14.55 -14.67
CA MET A 77 10.16 15.61 -15.68
C MET A 77 11.20 16.70 -15.36
N GLN A 78 11.38 17.02 -14.08
CA GLN A 78 12.40 17.97 -13.62
C GLN A 78 13.82 17.45 -13.88
N LEU A 79 14.09 16.17 -13.60
CA LEU A 79 15.38 15.53 -13.90
C LEU A 79 15.70 15.53 -15.40
N LEU A 80 14.68 15.40 -16.25
CA LEU A 80 14.81 15.47 -17.71
C LEU A 80 14.87 16.91 -18.25
N GLY A 81 14.77 17.93 -17.39
CA GLY A 81 14.76 19.34 -17.79
C GLY A 81 13.50 19.79 -18.52
N LEU A 82 12.43 18.98 -18.50
CA LEU A 82 11.14 19.29 -19.15
C LEU A 82 10.30 20.30 -18.36
N VAL A 83 10.58 20.44 -17.06
CA VAL A 83 9.88 21.32 -16.13
C VAL A 83 10.90 22.04 -15.26
N SER A 84 10.76 23.36 -15.09
CA SER A 84 11.61 24.16 -14.23
C SER A 84 11.23 24.01 -12.75
N ALA A 85 12.18 24.30 -11.84
CA ALA A 85 11.92 24.27 -10.41
C ALA A 85 10.77 25.21 -10.01
N ASP A 86 10.68 26.37 -10.65
CA ASP A 86 9.62 27.36 -10.39
C ASP A 86 8.23 26.82 -10.71
N SER A 87 8.08 26.09 -11.83
CA SER A 87 6.81 25.44 -12.19
C SER A 87 6.39 24.38 -11.16
N VAL A 88 7.35 23.63 -10.58
CA VAL A 88 7.05 22.67 -9.50
C VAL A 88 6.58 23.40 -8.24
N THR A 89 7.20 24.52 -7.89
CA THR A 89 6.81 25.29 -6.69
C THR A 89 5.38 25.82 -6.78
N GLN A 90 4.95 26.33 -7.94
CA GLN A 90 3.57 26.80 -8.15
C GLN A 90 2.53 25.69 -8.01
N ILE A 91 2.85 24.47 -8.41
CA ILE A 91 1.94 23.32 -8.29
C ILE A 91 1.79 22.89 -6.81
N VAL A 92 2.85 23.01 -6.02
CA VAL A 92 2.89 22.55 -4.62
C VAL A 92 2.43 23.63 -3.63
N GLU A 93 2.57 24.91 -3.98
CA GLU A 93 2.20 26.07 -3.15
C GLU A 93 0.81 25.96 -2.49
N PRO A 94 -0.30 25.66 -3.21
CA PRO A 94 -1.62 25.56 -2.59
C PRO A 94 -1.72 24.41 -1.58
N VAL A 95 -1.04 23.30 -1.82
CA VAL A 95 -0.98 22.15 -0.89
C VAL A 95 -0.21 22.54 0.36
N GLN A 96 0.90 23.27 0.19
CA GLN A 96 1.74 23.74 1.29
C GLN A 96 1.02 24.80 2.12
N GLY A 97 0.26 25.71 1.50
CA GLY A 97 -0.60 26.67 2.17
C GLY A 97 -1.72 26.02 2.97
N ALA A 98 -2.42 25.04 2.38
CA ALA A 98 -3.44 24.27 3.09
C ALA A 98 -2.86 23.49 4.29
N TRP A 99 -1.69 22.87 4.10
CA TRP A 99 -0.98 22.16 5.16
C TRP A 99 -0.55 23.08 6.31
N ASN A 100 -0.02 24.27 5.99
CA ASN A 100 0.37 25.25 6.99
C ASN A 100 -0.85 25.76 7.78
N THR A 101 -1.98 25.99 7.12
CA THR A 101 -3.23 26.38 7.80
C THR A 101 -3.71 25.30 8.76
N LEU A 102 -3.68 24.03 8.32
CA LEU A 102 -4.04 22.88 9.14
C LEU A 102 -3.11 22.71 10.35
N ARG A 103 -1.80 22.89 10.13
CA ARG A 103 -0.77 22.82 11.16
C ARG A 103 -0.93 23.93 12.20
N VAL A 104 -1.19 25.16 11.76
CA VAL A 104 -1.43 26.29 12.65
C VAL A 104 -2.66 26.03 13.50
N ALA A 105 -3.78 25.61 12.91
CA ALA A 105 -4.99 25.24 13.64
C ALA A 105 -4.76 24.09 14.65
N GLY A 106 -3.97 23.08 14.29
CA GLY A 106 -3.58 22.00 15.20
C GLY A 106 -2.69 22.48 16.35
N SER A 107 -1.76 23.41 16.07
CA SER A 107 -0.86 23.99 17.08
C SER A 107 -1.56 24.93 18.05
N THR A 108 -2.63 25.63 17.65
CA THR A 108 -3.47 26.42 18.58
C THR A 108 -4.24 25.51 19.53
N ILE A 109 -4.79 24.39 19.04
CA ILE A 109 -5.43 23.39 19.90
C ILE A 109 -4.40 22.72 20.83
N GLY A 110 -3.22 22.38 20.30
CA GLY A 110 -2.11 21.84 21.07
C GLY A 110 -1.57 22.82 22.12
N GLY A 111 -1.55 24.12 21.81
CA GLY A 111 -1.12 25.20 22.71
C GLY A 111 -2.06 25.40 23.91
N LEU A 112 -3.32 25.00 23.80
CA LEU A 112 -4.26 24.97 24.93
C LEU A 112 -3.98 23.77 25.88
N ILE A 113 -3.32 22.73 25.40
CA ILE A 113 -2.96 21.51 26.15
C ILE A 113 -1.50 21.56 26.64
N ALA A 114 -0.65 22.32 25.93
CA ALA A 114 0.79 22.47 26.13
C ALA A 114 1.25 22.94 27.52
N PRO A 115 0.48 23.70 28.35
CA PRO A 115 0.97 24.12 29.66
C PRO A 115 1.34 22.96 30.61
N ASN A 116 0.88 21.73 30.32
CA ASN A 116 1.11 20.54 31.14
C ASN A 116 2.01 19.48 30.48
N MET A 117 2.61 19.75 29.30
CA MET A 117 3.50 18.80 28.63
C MET A 117 4.94 19.33 28.53
N PRO A 118 5.95 18.51 28.86
CA PRO A 118 7.34 18.89 28.65
C PRO A 118 7.59 19.16 27.16
N GLU A 119 8.30 20.26 26.86
CA GLU A 119 8.57 20.73 25.51
C GLU A 119 9.19 19.63 24.63
N LEU A 120 8.38 19.03 23.78
CA LEU A 120 8.82 18.07 22.78
C LEU A 120 9.54 18.83 21.66
N ASN A 121 10.85 19.00 21.84
CA ASN A 121 11.74 19.59 20.84
C ASN A 121 11.64 18.81 19.51
N ALA A 122 11.36 19.52 18.42
CA ALA A 122 11.17 18.97 17.07
C ALA A 122 12.33 18.07 16.62
N THR A 123 13.54 18.28 17.14
CA THR A 123 14.71 17.43 16.90
C THR A 123 14.44 15.96 17.25
N TYR A 124 13.74 15.66 18.35
CA TYR A 124 13.44 14.28 18.74
C TYR A 124 12.48 13.58 17.79
N LEU A 125 11.52 14.34 17.22
CA LEU A 125 10.62 13.82 16.19
C LEU A 125 11.37 13.51 14.88
N TYR A 126 12.27 14.40 14.45
CA TYR A 126 13.09 14.15 13.25
C TYR A 126 14.05 12.97 13.45
N VAL A 127 14.66 12.84 14.62
CA VAL A 127 15.51 11.68 14.96
C VAL A 127 14.69 10.39 14.97
N GLY A 128 13.51 10.39 15.58
CA GLY A 128 12.62 9.23 15.57
C GLY A 128 12.21 8.81 14.16
N LEU A 129 11.81 9.77 13.31
CA LEU A 129 11.48 9.53 11.91
C LEU A 129 12.68 8.98 11.11
N ALA A 130 13.88 9.52 11.33
CA ALA A 130 15.09 9.07 10.67
C ALA A 130 15.44 7.61 11.05
N VAL A 131 15.28 7.23 12.31
CA VAL A 131 15.52 5.86 12.79
C VAL A 131 14.51 4.88 12.17
N VAL A 132 13.22 5.23 12.17
CA VAL A 132 12.17 4.37 11.58
C VAL A 132 12.34 4.25 10.06
N GLY A 133 12.60 5.36 9.37
CA GLY A 133 12.85 5.37 7.93
C GLY A 133 14.09 4.56 7.54
N GLY A 134 15.19 4.72 8.30
CA GLY A 134 16.42 3.94 8.10
C GLY A 134 16.20 2.45 8.28
N ALA A 135 15.48 2.04 9.34
CA ALA A 135 15.16 0.63 9.58
C ALA A 135 14.35 0.02 8.43
N TYR A 136 13.36 0.75 7.89
CA TYR A 136 12.59 0.31 6.73
C TYR A 136 13.44 0.21 5.46
N ALA A 137 14.32 1.18 5.22
CA ALA A 137 15.23 1.16 4.07
C ALA A 137 16.20 -0.02 4.12
N VAL A 138 16.73 -0.35 5.32
CA VAL A 138 17.58 -1.53 5.53
C VAL A 138 16.81 -2.83 5.29
N MET A 139 15.57 -2.92 5.78
CA MET A 139 14.74 -4.10 5.57
C MET A 139 14.40 -4.33 4.10
N LEU A 140 14.07 -3.25 3.36
CA LEU A 140 13.85 -3.31 1.91
C LEU A 140 15.14 -3.62 1.14
N GLY A 141 16.26 -3.02 1.54
CA GLY A 141 17.58 -3.27 0.95
C GLY A 141 18.01 -4.72 1.13
N LEU A 142 17.87 -5.25 2.34
CA LEU A 142 18.16 -6.66 2.67
C LEU A 142 17.25 -7.61 1.88
N GLY A 143 15.95 -7.34 1.82
CA GLY A 143 15.01 -8.11 1.01
C GLY A 143 15.36 -8.11 -0.49
N ALA A 144 15.73 -6.94 -1.03
CA ALA A 144 16.17 -6.81 -2.41
C ALA A 144 17.48 -7.56 -2.68
N THR A 145 18.48 -7.48 -1.79
CA THR A 145 19.73 -8.21 -1.92
C THR A 145 19.55 -9.72 -1.77
N ALA A 146 18.68 -10.17 -0.85
CA ALA A 146 18.39 -11.58 -0.65
C ALA A 146 17.66 -12.19 -1.85
N TYR A 147 16.69 -11.47 -2.44
CA TYR A 147 16.02 -11.88 -3.67
C TYR A 147 17.02 -12.02 -4.83
N ARG A 148 17.96 -11.07 -4.94
CA ARG A 148 18.99 -11.06 -5.98
C ARG A 148 19.98 -12.23 -5.83
N LEU A 149 20.41 -12.52 -4.60
CA LEU A 149 21.33 -13.62 -4.31
C LEU A 149 20.69 -15.01 -4.45
N LEU A 150 19.42 -15.17 -4.05
CA LEU A 150 18.75 -16.47 -4.05
C LEU A 150 18.05 -16.83 -5.36
N TRP A 151 17.57 -15.84 -6.12
CA TRP A 151 16.70 -16.09 -7.27
C TRP A 151 17.28 -15.67 -8.63
N GLN A 152 18.35 -14.85 -8.67
CA GLN A 152 18.98 -14.46 -9.93
C GLN A 152 20.03 -15.48 -10.42
N ASN A 153 20.50 -16.38 -9.54
CA ASN A 153 21.50 -17.41 -9.82
C ASN A 153 20.92 -18.84 -9.98
N ARG A 154 19.61 -18.98 -10.17
CA ARG A 154 18.92 -20.23 -10.54
C ARG A 154 18.13 -20.02 -11.82
#